data_AF-A0A0C9WG42-F1
#
_entry.id   AF-A0A0C9WG42-F1
#
_cell.length_a   1.000
_cell.length_b   1.000
_cell.length_c   1.000
_cell.angle_alpha   90.00
_cell.angle_beta   90.00
_cell.angle_gamma   90.00
#
_symmetry.space_group_name_H-M   'P 1'
#
loop_
_entity.id
_entity.type
_entity.pdbx_description
1 polymer ?
#
loop_
_entity_poly.entity_id
_entity_poly.type
_entity_poly.pdbx_seq_one_letter_code
_entity_poly.pdbx_strand_id
1 'polypeptide(L)'
;RIQIDRKSPLPDTSRYGLPPCFDAEGNPVFFGSACVNKSIQPCKVTLKNNNLICSIPHGLVEYVQKGPFTVLPFADNMILVPTSGGRIPPGCRPVVGGADEKGRPLHHAIACVRQERIPGRTSQHL
;
A
#
# COMPACT_ATOMS: atom_id res chain seq x y z
N ARG A 1 1.45 11.20 -4.62
CA ARG A 1 1.20 10.64 -3.27
C ARG A 1 0.57 11.72 -2.42
N ILE A 2 -0.36 11.37 -1.54
CA ILE A 2 -1.10 12.30 -0.68
C ILE A 2 -0.72 12.03 0.76
N GLN A 3 -0.19 13.04 1.46
CA GLN A 3 0.11 12.95 2.88
C GLN A 3 -1.20 12.93 3.67
N ILE A 4 -1.34 11.97 4.59
CA ILE A 4 -2.49 11.89 5.47
C ILE A 4 -2.15 12.52 6.81
N ASP A 5 -2.86 13.60 7.13
CA ASP A 5 -2.91 14.14 8.49
C ASP A 5 -4.12 13.56 9.20
N ARG A 6 -3.88 12.79 10.27
CA ARG A 6 -4.93 12.19 11.08
C ARG A 6 -5.78 13.20 11.84
N LYS A 7 -5.34 14.45 11.93
CA LYS A 7 -6.10 15.55 12.53
C LYS A 7 -7.08 16.19 11.55
N SER A 8 -7.04 15.83 10.26
CA SER A 8 -7.96 16.38 9.26
C SER A 8 -9.38 15.82 9.41
N PRO A 9 -10.43 16.64 9.28
CA PRO A 9 -11.80 16.31 9.64
C PRO A 9 -12.53 15.49 8.56
N LEU A 10 -12.04 14.28 8.28
CA LEU A 10 -12.49 13.28 7.29
C LEU A 10 -11.56 13.20 6.06
N PRO A 11 -11.24 11.99 5.58
CA PRO A 11 -10.44 11.79 4.39
C PRO A 11 -11.24 12.14 3.14
N ASP A 12 -10.75 13.06 2.31
CA ASP A 12 -11.29 13.33 0.99
C ASP A 12 -10.91 12.21 0.02
N THR A 13 -11.82 11.25 -0.16
CA THR A 13 -11.61 10.04 -0.95
C THR A 13 -11.55 10.30 -2.45
N SER A 14 -12.09 11.43 -2.92
CA SER A 14 -12.07 11.82 -4.34
C SER A 14 -10.64 11.92 -4.88
N ARG A 15 -9.67 12.17 -3.99
CA ARG A 15 -8.25 12.32 -4.32
C ARG A 15 -7.50 11.00 -4.42
N TYR A 16 -8.07 9.89 -3.97
CA TYR A 16 -7.38 8.58 -3.93
C TYR A 16 -7.58 7.76 -5.22
N GLY A 17 -8.48 8.18 -6.10
CA GLY A 17 -8.88 7.40 -7.27
C GLY A 17 -9.69 6.16 -6.88
N LEU A 18 -9.87 5.24 -7.83
CA LEU A 18 -10.56 3.98 -7.57
C LEU A 18 -9.72 3.10 -6.65
N PRO A 19 -10.34 2.41 -5.67
CA PRO A 19 -9.59 1.50 -4.83
C PRO A 19 -9.11 0.30 -5.65
N PRO A 20 -7.83 -0.10 -5.54
CA PRO A 20 -7.31 -1.28 -6.24
C PRO A 20 -7.95 -2.60 -5.79
N CYS A 21 -8.50 -2.65 -4.57
CA CYS A 21 -9.26 -3.78 -4.03
C CYS A 21 -10.13 -3.36 -2.83
N PHE A 22 -10.90 -4.31 -2.32
CA PHE A 22 -11.73 -4.20 -1.12
C PHE A 22 -11.32 -5.28 -0.11
N ASP A 23 -11.54 -5.02 1.17
CA ASP A 23 -11.39 -6.05 2.22
C ASP A 23 -12.60 -6.99 2.27
N ALA A 24 -12.56 -7.98 3.18
CA ALA A 24 -13.61 -8.97 3.34
C ALA A 24 -14.98 -8.39 3.74
N GLU A 25 -15.00 -7.20 4.34
CA GLU A 25 -16.22 -6.48 4.71
C GLU A 25 -16.69 -5.49 3.63
N GLY A 26 -15.98 -5.42 2.49
CA GLY A 26 -16.30 -4.53 1.38
C GLY A 26 -15.80 -3.09 1.57
N ASN A 27 -14.92 -2.83 2.53
CA ASN A 27 -14.32 -1.50 2.69
C ASN A 27 -13.27 -1.24 1.60
N PRO A 28 -13.17 -0.02 1.06
CA PRO A 28 -12.12 0.35 0.12
C PRO A 28 -10.72 0.21 0.73
N VAL A 29 -9.80 -0.40 -0.02
CA VAL A 29 -8.40 -0.55 0.37
C VAL A 29 -7.49 0.10 -0.66
N PHE A 30 -6.58 0.93 -0.19
CA PHE A 30 -5.63 1.70 -1.00
C PHE A 30 -4.18 1.30 -0.74
N PHE A 31 -3.33 1.61 -1.71
CA PHE A 31 -1.88 1.57 -1.52
C PHE A 31 -1.43 2.73 -0.65
N GLY A 32 -0.63 2.46 0.36
CA GLY A 32 0.02 3.50 1.15
C GLY A 32 1.50 3.28 1.37
N SER A 33 2.15 4.26 1.96
CA SER A 33 3.50 4.07 2.50
C SER A 33 3.71 4.86 3.77
N ALA A 34 4.38 4.24 4.72
CA ALA A 34 4.60 4.80 6.04
C ALA A 34 6.05 4.60 6.50
N CYS A 35 6.55 5.53 7.31
CA CYS A 35 7.87 5.41 7.91
C CYS A 35 7.83 4.42 9.08
N VAL A 36 8.66 3.39 9.07
CA VAL A 36 8.84 2.40 10.15
C VAL A 36 10.33 2.17 10.35
N ASN A 37 10.83 2.33 11.58
CA ASN A 37 12.23 2.07 11.92
C ASN A 37 13.22 2.71 10.93
N LYS A 38 12.98 3.98 10.54
CA LYS A 38 13.78 4.75 9.56
C LYS A 38 13.72 4.26 8.10
N SER A 39 12.88 3.26 7.80
CA SER A 39 12.59 2.79 6.45
C SER A 39 11.21 3.24 5.98
N ILE A 40 10.99 3.38 4.67
CA ILE A 40 9.67 3.68 4.12
C ILE A 40 9.06 2.38 3.62
N GLN A 41 8.00 1.93 4.27
CA GLN A 41 7.36 0.65 4.00
C GLN A 41 6.06 0.84 3.21
N PRO A 42 5.91 0.16 2.05
CA PRO A 42 4.62 0.04 1.40
C PRO A 42 3.63 -0.68 2.33
N CYS A 43 2.41 -0.17 2.41
CA CYS A 43 1.42 -0.57 3.40
C CYS A 43 0.01 -0.62 2.82
N LYS A 44 -0.90 -1.24 3.58
CA LYS A 44 -2.33 -1.30 3.31
C LYS A 44 -3.02 -0.14 4.03
N VAL A 45 -3.84 0.61 3.30
CA VAL A 45 -4.65 1.69 3.89
C VAL A 45 -6.13 1.38 3.65
N THR A 46 -6.85 1.02 4.71
CA THR A 46 -8.29 0.73 4.64
C THR A 46 -9.08 1.96 5.05
N LEU A 47 -10.13 2.32 4.30
CA LEU A 47 -11.11 3.30 4.71
C LEU A 47 -12.28 2.61 5.42
N LYS A 48 -12.35 2.71 6.74
CA LYS A 48 -13.40 2.08 7.56
C LYS A 48 -14.02 3.10 8.50
N ASN A 49 -15.35 3.20 8.52
CA ASN A 49 -16.09 4.17 9.34
C ASN A 49 -15.53 5.61 9.21
N ASN A 50 -15.29 6.06 7.98
CA ASN A 50 -14.68 7.36 7.66
C ASN A 50 -13.28 7.62 8.25
N ASN A 51 -12.57 6.56 8.66
CA ASN A 51 -11.21 6.64 9.16
C ASN A 51 -10.26 5.88 8.24
N LEU A 52 -9.10 6.47 7.94
CA LEU A 52 -8.02 5.78 7.24
C LEU A 52 -7.15 5.02 8.23
N ILE A 53 -7.15 3.69 8.10
CA ILE A 53 -6.38 2.77 8.92
C ILE A 53 -5.18 2.30 8.09
N CYS A 54 -3.99 2.79 8.45
CA CYS A 54 -2.73 2.34 7.87
C CYS A 54 -2.24 1.09 8.61
N SER A 55 -2.01 0.00 7.89
CA SER A 55 -1.54 -1.28 8.41
C SER A 55 -0.36 -1.80 7.58
N ILE A 56 0.66 -2.33 8.27
CA ILE A 56 1.91 -2.76 7.63
C ILE A 56 2.06 -4.26 7.85
N PRO A 57 2.15 -5.05 6.77
CA PRO A 57 2.42 -6.47 6.89
C PRO A 57 3.85 -6.70 7.37
N HIS A 58 4.01 -7.51 8.42
CA HIS A 58 5.31 -7.90 8.96
C HIS A 58 5.23 -9.36 9.42
N GLY A 59 5.76 -10.26 8.60
CA GLY A 59 5.57 -11.70 8.78
C GLY A 59 4.11 -12.09 8.50
N LEU A 60 3.50 -12.84 9.42
CA LEU A 60 2.11 -13.31 9.33
C LEU A 60 1.10 -12.36 9.99
N VAL A 61 1.55 -11.21 10.48
CA VAL A 61 0.72 -10.25 11.21
C VAL A 61 0.78 -8.87 10.54
N GLU A 62 -0.29 -8.10 10.73
CA GLU A 62 -0.35 -6.70 10.32
C GLU A 62 -0.33 -5.80 11.54
N TYR A 63 0.53 -4.79 11.52
CA TYR A 63 0.59 -3.79 12.58
C TYR A 63 -0.08 -2.51 12.12
N VAL A 64 -1.04 -2.01 12.92
CA VAL A 64 -1.61 -0.68 12.69
C VAL A 64 -0.54 0.37 12.96
N GLN A 65 -0.13 1.06 11.91
CA GLN A 65 0.91 2.07 12.02
C GLN A 65 0.33 3.35 12.60
N LYS A 66 0.95 3.91 13.65
CA LYS A 66 0.44 5.11 14.33
C LYS A 66 0.99 6.43 13.77
N GLY A 67 2.12 6.37 13.07
CA GLY A 67 2.80 7.52 12.49
C GLY A 67 2.14 8.05 11.21
N PRO A 68 2.74 9.11 10.63
CA PRO A 68 2.30 9.65 9.35
C PRO A 68 2.49 8.64 8.22
N PHE A 69 1.61 8.71 7.24
CA PHE A 69 1.63 7.87 6.05
C PHE A 69 1.11 8.63 4.84
N THR A 70 1.43 8.12 3.67
CA THR A 70 0.90 8.60 2.40
C THR A 70 -0.05 7.58 1.79
N VAL A 71 -1.03 8.05 1.02
CA VAL A 71 -1.80 7.25 0.08
C VAL A 71 -1.26 7.49 -1.33
N LEU A 72 -1.12 6.41 -2.10
CA LEU A 72 -0.85 6.47 -3.53
C LEU A 72 -2.19 6.48 -4.26
N PRO A 73 -2.54 7.56 -4.99
CA PRO A 73 -3.70 7.54 -5.87
C PRO A 73 -3.52 6.48 -6.95
N PHE A 74 -4.49 5.57 -7.09
CA PHE A 74 -4.45 4.56 -8.14
C PHE A 74 -5.07 5.16 -9.40
N ALA A 75 -4.20 5.59 -10.32
CA ALA A 75 -4.57 6.33 -11.52
C ALA A 75 -4.80 5.40 -12.73
N ASP A 76 -5.50 5.92 -13.75
CA ASP A 76 -5.89 5.15 -14.95
C ASP A 76 -4.71 4.58 -15.76
N ASN A 77 -3.52 5.16 -15.61
CA ASN A 77 -2.30 4.68 -16.25
C ASN A 77 -1.55 3.62 -15.42
N MET A 78 -2.13 3.15 -14.31
CA MET A 78 -1.58 2.11 -13.45
C MET A 78 -2.39 0.82 -13.61
N ILE A 79 -1.70 -0.30 -13.68
CA ILE A 79 -2.31 -1.62 -13.78
C ILE A 79 -1.64 -2.57 -12.79
N LEU A 80 -2.39 -3.57 -12.33
CA LEU A 80 -1.86 -4.65 -11.52
C LEU A 80 -1.52 -5.82 -12.43
N VAL A 81 -0.23 -6.16 -12.46
CA VAL A 81 0.31 -7.18 -13.36
C VAL A 81 0.75 -8.39 -12.52
N PRO A 82 0.31 -9.61 -12.85
CA PRO A 82 0.77 -10.82 -12.19
C PRO A 82 2.29 -10.97 -12.30
N THR A 83 2.94 -11.26 -11.18
CA THR A 83 4.37 -11.56 -11.12
C THR A 83 4.70 -12.43 -9.91
N SER A 84 5.90 -12.96 -9.86
CA SER A 84 6.40 -13.80 -8.75
C SER A 84 7.88 -13.58 -8.49
N GLY A 85 8.30 -13.85 -7.25
CA GLY A 85 9.70 -13.70 -6.81
C GLY A 85 10.19 -12.25 -6.84
N GLY A 86 9.29 -11.28 -6.66
CA GLY A 86 9.61 -9.86 -6.69
C GLY A 86 10.10 -9.32 -8.04
N ARG A 87 9.98 -10.11 -9.11
CA ARG A 87 10.42 -9.73 -10.44
C ARG A 87 9.52 -8.64 -11.02
N ILE A 88 10.14 -7.71 -11.75
CA ILE A 88 9.41 -6.73 -12.54
C ILE A 88 9.04 -7.41 -13.87
N PRO A 89 7.75 -7.44 -14.26
CA PRO A 89 7.35 -7.96 -15.56
C PRO A 89 8.02 -7.17 -16.71
N PRO A 90 8.42 -7.82 -17.81
CA PRO A 90 9.02 -7.14 -18.96
C PRO A 90 8.12 -6.00 -19.48
N GLY A 91 8.73 -4.84 -19.76
CA GLY A 91 8.01 -3.65 -20.26
C GLY A 91 7.22 -2.88 -19.21
N CYS A 92 7.16 -3.33 -17.95
CA CYS A 92 6.51 -2.60 -16.86
C CYS A 92 7.51 -1.71 -16.10
N ARG A 93 7.03 -0.53 -15.67
CA ARG A 93 7.73 0.31 -14.70
C ARG A 93 7.08 0.13 -13.32
N PRO A 94 7.79 -0.42 -12.31
CA PRO A 94 7.18 -0.66 -11.01
C PRO A 94 6.95 0.67 -10.26
N VAL A 95 5.93 0.71 -9.41
CA VAL A 95 5.66 1.89 -8.57
C VAL A 95 6.42 1.75 -7.27
N VAL A 96 7.48 2.55 -7.10
CA VAL A 96 8.28 2.58 -5.88
C VAL A 96 7.42 3.05 -4.72
N GLY A 97 7.30 2.16 -3.74
CA GLY A 97 6.57 2.31 -2.49
C GLY A 97 7.43 2.91 -1.37
N GLY A 98 8.72 2.66 -1.39
CA GLY A 98 9.68 3.13 -0.41
C GLY A 98 11.00 2.39 -0.54
N ALA A 99 11.70 2.22 0.57
CA ALA A 99 12.97 1.51 0.62
C ALA A 99 13.15 0.80 1.97
N ASP A 100 13.89 -0.30 1.95
CA ASP A 100 14.29 -1.00 3.16
C ASP A 100 15.39 -0.23 3.94
N GLU A 101 15.83 -0.79 5.07
CA GLU A 101 16.87 -0.18 5.92
C GLU A 101 18.24 -0.03 5.22
N LYS A 102 18.47 -0.79 4.13
CA LYS A 102 19.67 -0.69 3.28
C LYS A 102 19.48 0.26 2.10
N GLY A 103 18.34 0.95 2.02
CA GLY A 103 18.01 1.86 0.92
C GLY A 103 17.61 1.15 -0.38
N ARG A 104 17.37 -0.17 -0.36
CA ARG A 104 16.95 -0.92 -1.55
C ARG A 104 15.46 -0.69 -1.82
N PRO A 105 15.05 -0.50 -3.08
CA PRO A 105 13.68 -0.12 -3.40
C PRO A 105 12.68 -1.22 -3.08
N LEU A 106 11.57 -0.80 -2.47
CA LEU A 106 10.38 -1.61 -2.23
C LEU A 106 9.26 -1.08 -3.12
N HIS A 107 8.57 -1.97 -3.83
CA HIS A 107 7.49 -1.59 -4.74
C HIS A 107 6.13 -1.91 -4.12
N HIS A 108 5.11 -1.12 -4.46
CA HIS A 108 3.74 -1.47 -4.12
C HIS A 108 3.33 -2.77 -4.83
N ALA A 109 2.68 -3.67 -4.11
CA ALA A 109 2.18 -4.93 -4.64
C ALA A 109 0.88 -5.35 -3.95
N ILE A 110 0.21 -6.34 -4.52
CA ILE A 110 -0.92 -7.02 -3.88
C ILE A 110 -0.62 -8.51 -3.84
N ALA A 111 -0.79 -9.13 -2.68
CA ALA A 111 -0.84 -10.56 -2.53
C ALA A 111 -2.30 -11.03 -2.57
N CYS A 112 -2.55 -12.18 -3.19
CA CYS A 112 -3.84 -12.87 -3.11
C CYS A 112 -3.72 -14.00 -2.09
N VAL A 113 -4.39 -13.88 -0.94
CA VAL A 113 -4.38 -14.87 0.14
C VAL A 113 -5.81 -15.27 0.42
N ARG A 114 -6.16 -16.56 0.26
CA ARG A 114 -7.54 -17.05 0.46
C ARG A 114 -8.60 -16.23 -0.31
N GLN A 115 -8.29 -15.87 -1.56
CA GLN A 115 -9.10 -15.00 -2.43
C GLN A 115 -9.19 -13.52 -1.99
N GLU A 116 -8.62 -13.14 -0.85
CA GLU A 116 -8.50 -11.76 -0.43
C GLU A 116 -7.28 -11.09 -1.06
N ARG A 117 -7.45 -9.82 -1.45
CA ARG A 117 -6.40 -9.01 -2.08
C ARG A 117 -5.82 -8.07 -1.04
N ILE A 118 -4.57 -8.30 -0.67
CA ILE A 118 -3.90 -7.60 0.43
C ILE A 118 -2.76 -6.76 -0.13
N PRO A 119 -2.88 -5.41 -0.13
CA PRO A 119 -1.78 -4.53 -0.47
C PRO A 119 -0.58 -4.68 0.47
N GLY A 120 0.61 -4.56 -0.10
CA GLY A 120 1.86 -4.68 0.63
C GLY A 120 3.05 -4.29 -0.24
N ARG A 121 4.14 -5.04 -0.09
CA ARG A 121 5.44 -4.75 -0.71
C ARG A 121 5.96 -5.94 -1.52
N THR A 122 6.74 -5.64 -2.54
CA THR A 122 7.53 -6.64 -3.26
C THR A 122 8.88 -6.09 -3.69
N SER A 123 9.89 -6.95 -3.75
CA SER A 123 11.20 -6.70 -4.34
C SER A 123 11.93 -8.02 -4.52
N GLN A 124 12.89 -8.09 -5.44
CA GLN A 124 13.64 -9.34 -5.71
C GLN A 124 14.54 -9.79 -4.54
N HIS A 125 14.83 -8.89 -3.60
CA HIS A 125 15.74 -9.12 -2.47
C HIS A 125 15.02 -9.38 -1.14
N LEU A 126 13.69 -9.44 -1.16
CA LEU A 126 12.86 -9.77 0.00
C LEU A 126 12.79 -11.28 0.22
#